data_AF-A0AAN5BWU9-F1
#
_entry.id   AF-A0AAN5BWU9-F1
#
_cell.length_a   1.000
_cell.length_b   1.000
_cell.length_c   1.000
_cell.angle_alpha   90.00
_cell.angle_beta   90.00
_cell.angle_gamma   90.00
#
_symmetry.space_group_name_H-M   'P 1'
#
loop_
_entity.id
_entity.type
_entity.pdbx_description
1 polymer ?
#
loop_
_entity_poly.entity_id
_entity_poly.type
_entity_poly.pdbx_seq_one_letter_code
_entity_poly.pdbx_strand_id
1 'polypeptide(L)'
;MGLTTGNVCFDFMTNDVKGDSTSSSSRELMLWLQYEGGQLPIGWTNGAVATIDDLFGTSWKLYEDVNEDTGITVSTLMPETQFEGSFTGDLKDWLLALSKLGRFTESTYVNVGNAGYVAFSPILAQRPLTVCTEPSSSMATLS
;
A
#
# COMPACT_ATOMS: atom_id res chain seq x y z
N MET A 1 -22.68 -10.71 -15.07
CA MET A 1 -21.85 -10.53 -13.87
C MET A 1 -21.22 -9.16 -13.98
N GLY A 2 -21.50 -8.25 -13.06
CA GLY A 2 -20.83 -6.95 -13.06
C GLY A 2 -19.36 -7.16 -12.73
N LEU A 3 -18.46 -6.62 -13.55
CA LEU A 3 -17.03 -6.63 -13.29
C LEU A 3 -16.79 -5.68 -12.11
N THR A 4 -16.53 -6.20 -10.91
CA THR A 4 -15.99 -5.37 -9.83
C THR A 4 -14.65 -4.80 -10.31
N THR A 5 -14.45 -3.51 -10.09
CA THR A 5 -13.13 -2.89 -10.22
C THR A 5 -12.62 -2.66 -8.80
N GLY A 6 -11.39 -3.04 -8.51
CA GLY A 6 -10.90 -2.98 -7.14
C GLY A 6 -9.58 -3.70 -6.95
N ASN A 7 -9.03 -3.56 -5.74
CA ASN A 7 -7.77 -4.16 -5.36
C ASN A 7 -7.85 -4.76 -3.96
N VAL A 8 -6.99 -5.73 -3.71
CA VAL A 8 -6.71 -6.24 -2.37
C VAL A 8 -5.37 -5.66 -1.96
N CYS A 9 -5.32 -4.88 -0.89
CA CYS A 9 -4.09 -4.20 -0.50
C CYS A 9 -3.90 -4.07 1.01
N PHE A 10 -2.67 -3.78 1.40
CA PHE A 10 -2.36 -3.05 2.62
C PHE A 10 -2.32 -1.56 2.31
N ASP A 11 -2.77 -0.73 3.25
CA ASP A 11 -2.88 0.72 3.11
C ASP A 11 -2.46 1.39 4.43
N PHE A 12 -1.27 1.98 4.43
CA PHE A 12 -0.58 2.48 5.62
C PHE A 12 -0.37 3.98 5.50
N MET A 13 -0.70 4.73 6.56
CA MET A 13 -0.38 6.15 6.67
C MET A 13 0.89 6.36 7.47
N THR A 14 1.85 7.11 6.91
CA THR A 14 3.16 7.37 7.51
C THR A 14 3.44 8.86 7.68
N ASN A 15 4.11 9.24 8.77
CA ASN A 15 4.53 10.61 9.06
C ASN A 15 5.63 10.62 10.15
N ASP A 16 6.51 11.62 10.16
CA ASP A 16 7.50 11.81 11.23
C ASP A 16 6.90 12.36 12.52
N VAL A 17 5.65 12.84 12.46
CA VAL A 17 4.84 13.22 13.63
C VAL A 17 3.94 12.06 14.02
N LYS A 18 4.13 11.55 15.25
CA LYS A 18 3.28 10.50 15.82
C LYS A 18 1.82 10.94 15.89
N GLY A 19 0.94 10.11 15.35
CA GLY A 19 -0.52 10.33 15.33
C GLY A 19 -1.02 11.18 14.17
N ASP A 20 -0.14 11.69 13.30
CA ASP A 20 -0.54 12.44 12.12
C ASP A 20 -0.72 11.51 10.90
N SER A 21 -1.96 11.36 10.45
CA SER A 21 -2.32 10.54 9.30
C SER A 21 -3.15 11.30 8.27
N THR A 22 -3.28 12.62 8.40
CA THR A 22 -4.21 13.41 7.57
C THR A 22 -3.58 14.68 7.00
N SER A 23 -2.45 15.14 7.53
CA SER A 23 -1.75 16.29 6.95
C SER A 23 -1.14 15.94 5.60
N SER A 24 -0.93 16.95 4.76
CA SER A 24 -0.24 16.81 3.47
C SER A 24 1.26 16.49 3.61
N SER A 25 1.85 16.53 4.82
CA SER A 25 3.20 15.99 5.06
C SER A 25 3.19 14.49 5.35
N SER A 26 2.01 13.89 5.45
CA SER A 26 1.85 12.44 5.53
C SER A 26 2.09 11.81 4.15
N ARG A 27 2.38 10.52 4.16
CA ARG A 27 2.48 9.68 2.97
C ARG A 27 1.64 8.42 3.15
N GLU A 28 0.80 8.14 2.18
CA GLU A 28 0.02 6.91 2.07
C GLU A 28 0.83 5.86 1.31
N LEU A 29 0.97 4.66 1.87
CA LEU A 29 1.69 3.55 1.29
C LEU A 29 0.70 2.43 1.00
N MET A 30 0.61 2.03 -0.27
CA MET A 30 -0.25 0.93 -0.68
C MET A 30 0.57 -0.25 -1.20
N LEU A 31 0.33 -1.45 -0.68
CA LEU A 31 0.87 -2.69 -1.22
C LEU A 31 -0.27 -3.49 -1.84
N TRP A 32 -0.40 -3.45 -3.16
CA TRP A 32 -1.48 -4.16 -3.86
C TRP A 32 -1.10 -5.63 -4.04
N LEU A 33 -1.86 -6.56 -3.50
CA LEU A 33 -1.65 -7.99 -3.70
C LEU A 33 -2.36 -8.49 -4.97
N GLN A 34 -3.55 -7.95 -5.20
CA GLN A 34 -4.41 -8.24 -6.35
C GLN A 34 -5.10 -6.96 -6.82
N TYR A 35 -5.49 -6.91 -8.09
CA TYR A 35 -6.31 -5.88 -8.69
C TYR A 35 -7.09 -6.42 -9.89
N GLU A 36 -8.35 -6.00 -10.01
CA GLU A 36 -9.30 -6.43 -11.03
C GLU A 36 -10.04 -5.25 -11.65
N GLY A 37 -10.74 -5.52 -12.76
CA GLY A 37 -11.58 -4.53 -13.46
C GLY A 37 -10.83 -3.35 -14.08
N GLY A 38 -9.50 -3.44 -14.21
CA GLY A 38 -8.69 -2.36 -14.78
C GLY A 38 -8.43 -1.21 -13.81
N GLN A 39 -8.52 -1.44 -12.50
CA GLN A 39 -8.12 -0.43 -11.53
C GLN A 39 -6.63 -0.11 -11.66
N LEU A 40 -6.29 1.18 -11.56
CA LEU A 40 -4.93 1.69 -11.68
C LEU A 40 -4.59 2.51 -10.43
N PRO A 41 -3.32 2.50 -9.98
CA PRO A 41 -2.87 3.31 -8.85
C PRO A 41 -2.82 4.78 -9.20
N ILE A 42 -2.82 5.63 -8.18
CA ILE A 42 -2.42 7.04 -8.31
C ILE A 42 -0.98 7.08 -8.88
N GLY A 43 -0.74 7.95 -9.86
CA GLY A 43 0.54 8.06 -10.57
C GLY A 43 0.75 7.09 -11.72
N TRP A 44 -0.22 6.23 -12.07
CA TRP A 44 -0.11 5.29 -13.19
C TRP A 44 0.33 5.96 -14.51
N THR A 45 -0.25 7.11 -14.85
CA THR A 45 0.04 7.83 -16.09
C THR A 45 1.44 8.44 -16.14
N ASN A 46 2.10 8.61 -14.98
CA ASN A 46 3.47 9.10 -14.88
C ASN A 46 4.50 7.98 -15.11
N GLY A 47 4.02 6.72 -15.13
CA GLY A 47 4.86 5.54 -15.22
C GLY A 47 5.44 5.13 -13.87
N ALA A 48 6.01 3.92 -13.83
CA ALA A 48 6.68 3.42 -12.64
C ALA A 48 7.93 4.26 -12.35
N VAL A 49 8.08 4.69 -11.10
CA VAL A 49 9.22 5.52 -10.65
C VAL A 49 10.36 4.69 -10.08
N ALA A 50 10.10 3.43 -9.72
CA ALA A 50 11.10 2.46 -9.30
C ALA A 50 10.60 1.02 -9.51
N THR A 51 11.55 0.09 -9.52
CA THR A 51 11.29 -1.36 -9.44
C THR A 51 12.00 -1.91 -8.21
N ILE A 52 11.32 -2.76 -7.45
CA ILE A 52 11.89 -3.56 -6.37
C ILE A 52 11.83 -5.01 -6.80
N ASP A 53 13.00 -5.61 -7.00
CA ASP A 53 13.12 -7.02 -7.38
C ASP A 53 13.12 -7.92 -6.15
N ASP A 54 12.53 -9.11 -6.29
CA ASP A 54 12.55 -10.20 -5.30
C ASP A 54 12.01 -9.84 -3.90
N LEU A 55 10.91 -9.08 -3.85
CA LEU A 55 10.15 -8.85 -2.62
C LEU A 55 8.95 -9.81 -2.59
N PHE A 56 8.83 -10.61 -1.53
CA PHE A 56 7.77 -11.63 -1.41
C PHE A 56 7.68 -12.59 -2.61
N GLY A 57 8.81 -12.88 -3.27
CA GLY A 57 8.88 -13.83 -4.39
C GLY A 57 8.42 -13.28 -5.74
N THR A 58 8.27 -11.96 -5.90
CA THR A 58 8.00 -11.32 -7.19
C THR A 58 8.69 -9.95 -7.29
N SER A 59 8.74 -9.39 -8.49
CA SER A 59 9.16 -8.01 -8.73
C SER A 59 7.97 -7.07 -8.61
N TRP A 60 8.22 -5.84 -8.17
CA TRP A 60 7.20 -4.84 -7.89
C TRP A 60 7.54 -3.52 -8.56
N LYS A 61 6.53 -2.85 -9.11
CA LYS A 61 6.62 -1.50 -9.67
C LYS A 61 6.01 -0.50 -8.71
N LEU A 62 6.78 0.52 -8.37
CA LEU A 62 6.34 1.65 -7.56
C LEU A 62 5.72 2.71 -8.46
N TYR A 63 4.50 3.13 -8.15
CA TYR A 63 3.83 4.29 -8.73
C TYR A 63 3.60 5.34 -7.65
N GLU A 64 3.81 6.61 -7.99
CA GLU A 64 3.68 7.71 -7.05
C GLU A 64 3.03 8.92 -7.69
N ASP A 65 2.11 9.55 -6.96
CA ASP A 65 1.63 10.91 -7.21
C ASP A 65 0.98 11.49 -5.96
N VAL A 66 0.56 12.75 -6.04
CA VAL A 66 -0.22 13.40 -4.99
C VAL A 66 -1.71 13.13 -5.21
N ASN A 67 -2.40 12.72 -4.15
CA ASN A 67 -3.86 12.74 -4.13
C ASN A 67 -4.34 14.20 -4.05
N GLU A 68 -4.93 14.71 -5.13
CA GLU A 68 -5.31 16.13 -5.27
C GLU A 68 -6.32 16.59 -4.20
N ASP A 69 -7.15 15.69 -3.66
CA ASP A 69 -8.16 16.03 -2.64
C ASP A 69 -7.53 16.26 -1.27
N THR A 70 -6.44 15.55 -0.95
CA THR A 70 -5.83 15.55 0.40
C THR A 70 -4.46 16.24 0.43
N GLY A 71 -3.80 16.38 -0.72
CA GLY A 71 -2.41 16.82 -0.83
C GLY A 71 -1.39 15.80 -0.33
N ILE A 72 -1.82 14.58 0.01
CA ILE A 72 -0.96 13.50 0.50
C ILE A 72 -0.28 12.81 -0.69
N THR A 73 1.02 12.54 -0.56
CA THR A 73 1.72 11.69 -1.53
C THR A 73 1.31 10.24 -1.32
N VAL A 74 0.86 9.57 -2.39
CA VAL A 74 0.49 8.16 -2.40
C VAL A 74 1.58 7.36 -3.10
N SER A 75 2.02 6.27 -2.48
CA SER A 75 3.06 5.38 -2.99
C SER A 75 2.51 3.96 -3.09
N THR A 76 2.19 3.52 -4.32
CA THR A 76 1.62 2.20 -4.55
C THR A 76 2.64 1.25 -5.16
N LEU A 77 2.94 0.15 -4.46
CA LEU A 77 3.66 -0.98 -5.02
C LEU A 77 2.67 -1.98 -5.63
N MET A 78 2.83 -2.19 -6.94
CA MET A 78 2.09 -3.20 -7.71
C MET A 78 3.00 -4.38 -8.07
N PRO A 79 2.54 -5.62 -7.90
CA PRO A 79 3.34 -6.79 -8.21
C PRO A 79 3.27 -7.05 -9.71
N GLU A 80 4.36 -7.53 -10.28
CA GLU A 80 4.35 -8.04 -11.65
C GLU A 80 3.52 -9.33 -11.75
N THR A 81 3.56 -10.17 -10.71
CA THR A 81 2.70 -11.35 -10.57
C THR A 81 1.76 -11.17 -9.38
N GLN A 82 0.45 -11.03 -9.64
CA GLN A 82 -0.55 -10.93 -8.57
C GLN A 82 -0.58 -12.22 -7.72
N PHE A 83 -0.86 -12.07 -6.44
CA PHE A 83 -0.96 -13.19 -5.50
C PHE A 83 -2.35 -13.82 -5.61
N GLU A 84 -2.47 -15.15 -5.60
CA GLU A 84 -3.77 -15.83 -5.55
C GLU A 84 -3.93 -16.58 -4.22
N GLY A 85 -5.14 -16.54 -3.64
CA GLY A 85 -5.44 -17.22 -2.39
C GLY A 85 -4.87 -16.50 -1.16
N SER A 86 -3.74 -16.99 -0.63
CA SER A 86 -3.15 -16.49 0.62
C SER A 86 -1.83 -15.75 0.37
N PHE A 87 -1.63 -14.64 1.08
CA PHE A 87 -0.36 -13.92 1.16
C PHE A 87 0.28 -14.14 2.53
N THR A 88 1.58 -14.40 2.54
CA THR A 88 2.40 -14.49 3.76
C THR A 88 3.71 -13.73 3.52
N GLY A 89 4.03 -12.81 4.40
CA GLY A 89 5.27 -12.03 4.36
C GLY A 89 5.38 -11.10 5.56
N ASP A 90 6.60 -10.66 5.88
CA ASP A 90 6.81 -9.62 6.88
C ASP A 90 6.63 -8.24 6.23
N LEU A 91 5.60 -7.50 6.66
CA LEU A 91 5.32 -6.16 6.13
C LEU A 91 6.47 -5.18 6.41
N LYS A 92 7.35 -5.47 7.37
CA LYS A 92 8.57 -4.69 7.60
C LYS A 92 9.51 -4.73 6.39
N ASP A 93 9.58 -5.84 5.65
CA ASP A 93 10.43 -5.94 4.46
C ASP A 93 9.98 -4.96 3.37
N TRP A 94 8.66 -4.81 3.21
CA TRP A 94 8.06 -3.82 2.32
C TRP A 94 8.41 -2.38 2.74
N LEU A 95 8.24 -2.06 4.02
CA LEU A 95 8.55 -0.72 4.54
C LEU A 95 10.03 -0.39 4.40
N LEU A 96 10.92 -1.34 4.70
CA LEU A 96 12.36 -1.16 4.52
C LEU A 96 12.75 -1.00 3.05
N ALA A 97 12.09 -1.70 2.13
CA ALA A 97 12.33 -1.52 0.69
C ALA A 97 11.99 -0.09 0.24
N LEU A 98 10.87 0.47 0.71
CA LEU A 98 10.51 1.87 0.42
C LEU A 98 11.41 2.89 1.11
N SER A 99 11.85 2.62 2.35
CA SER A 99 12.81 3.50 3.04
C SER A 99 14.16 3.54 2.33
N LYS A 100 14.64 2.41 1.80
CA LYS A 100 15.87 2.35 0.96
C LYS A 100 15.76 3.17 -0.33
N LEU A 101 14.55 3.38 -0.84
CA LEU A 101 14.27 4.30 -1.96
C LEU A 101 14.15 5.77 -1.53
N GLY A 102 14.39 6.08 -0.25
CA GLY A 102 14.38 7.44 0.31
C GLY A 102 12.99 8.05 0.45
N ARG A 103 11.93 7.22 0.53
CA ARG A 103 10.54 7.71 0.63
C ARG A 103 10.16 8.19 2.01
N PHE A 104 10.81 7.62 3.01
CA PHE A 104 10.73 7.98 4.42
C PHE A 104 11.94 7.37 5.13
N THR A 105 12.16 7.77 6.38
CA THR A 105 13.27 7.27 7.20
C THR A 105 12.80 6.09 8.05
N GLU A 106 13.73 5.27 8.52
CA GLU A 106 13.38 4.20 9.46
C GLU A 106 12.79 4.77 10.78
N SER A 107 13.02 6.03 11.13
CA SER A 107 12.37 6.67 12.29
C SER A 107 10.92 7.12 12.05
N THR A 108 10.43 7.08 10.82
CA THR A 108 9.07 7.52 10.46
C THR A 108 8.02 6.62 11.09
N TYR A 109 6.95 7.21 11.64
CA TYR A 109 5.86 6.46 12.26
C TYR A 109 4.91 5.89 11.20
N VAL A 110 4.45 4.66 11.42
CA VAL A 110 3.21 4.15 10.82
C VAL A 110 2.06 4.50 11.77
N ASN A 111 1.24 5.47 11.37
CA ASN A 111 0.17 6.01 12.20
C ASN A 111 -1.17 5.30 12.00
N VAL A 112 -1.39 4.72 10.82
CA VAL A 112 -2.55 3.89 10.49
C VAL A 112 -2.07 2.73 9.64
N GLY A 113 -2.62 1.54 9.87
CA GLY A 113 -2.34 0.36 9.05
C GLY A 113 -3.61 -0.44 8.81
N ASN A 114 -4.06 -0.45 7.56
CA ASN A 114 -5.26 -1.14 7.13
C ASN A 114 -4.90 -2.27 6.15
N ALA A 115 -5.77 -3.27 6.05
CA ALA A 115 -5.68 -4.33 5.07
C ALA A 115 -7.09 -4.71 4.62
N GLY A 116 -7.32 -4.84 3.31
CA GLY A 116 -8.64 -5.16 2.81
C GLY A 116 -8.82 -5.04 1.31
N TYR A 117 -10.08 -5.02 0.89
CA TYR A 117 -10.49 -4.82 -0.49
C TYR A 117 -10.97 -3.39 -0.70
N VAL A 118 -10.36 -2.66 -1.64
CA VAL A 118 -10.76 -1.32 -2.04
C VAL A 118 -11.56 -1.42 -3.33
N ALA A 119 -12.88 -1.37 -3.20
CA ALA A 119 -13.79 -1.42 -4.33
C ALA A 119 -13.89 -0.06 -5.01
N PHE A 120 -13.60 -0.01 -6.30
CA PHE A 120 -13.97 1.10 -7.17
C PHE A 120 -15.18 0.69 -8.00
N SER A 121 -16.33 1.26 -7.68
CA SER A 121 -17.51 1.10 -8.49
C SER A 121 -18.27 2.42 -8.44
N PRO A 122 -18.93 2.85 -9.52
CA PRO A 122 -19.95 3.89 -9.39
C PRO A 122 -21.09 3.45 -8.45
N ILE A 123 -21.19 2.17 -8.08
CA ILE A 123 -22.16 1.62 -7.13
C ILE A 123 -21.47 0.58 -6.20
N LEU A 124 -21.30 0.97 -4.94
CA LEU A 124 -20.84 0.23 -3.75
C LEU A 124 -20.75 -1.32 -3.85
N ALA A 125 -19.59 -1.89 -3.51
CA ALA A 125 -19.50 -3.29 -3.05
C ALA A 125 -18.26 -3.53 -2.17
N GLN A 126 -18.42 -3.39 -0.85
CA GLN A 126 -17.48 -3.92 0.14
C GLN A 126 -17.57 -5.46 0.16
N ARG A 127 -16.48 -6.15 -0.22
CA ARG A 127 -16.31 -7.58 0.10
C ARG A 127 -15.20 -7.68 1.16
N PRO A 128 -15.45 -8.26 2.35
CA PRO A 128 -14.39 -8.44 3.33
C PRO A 128 -13.43 -9.56 2.86
N LEU A 129 -12.13 -9.27 2.90
CA LEU A 129 -11.10 -10.29 2.85
C LEU A 129 -10.64 -10.57 4.29
N THR A 130 -10.55 -11.83 4.67
CA THR A 130 -9.95 -12.23 5.95
C THR A 130 -8.44 -12.18 5.81
N VAL A 131 -7.83 -11.12 6.34
CA VAL A 131 -6.37 -11.05 6.49
C VAL A 131 -6.01 -11.75 7.81
N CYS A 132 -5.28 -12.85 7.74
CA CYS A 132 -4.74 -13.52 8.91
C CYS A 132 -3.54 -12.73 9.43
N THR A 133 -3.78 -11.73 10.27
CA THR A 133 -2.71 -11.12 11.07
C THR A 133 -2.60 -11.87 12.39
N GLU A 134 -1.46 -12.51 12.68
CA GLU A 134 -1.17 -12.91 14.06
C GLU A 134 -0.92 -11.65 14.90
N PRO A 135 -1.42 -11.57 16.15
CA PRO A 135 -1.27 -10.39 16.98
C PRO A 135 0.16 -10.32 17.53
N SER A 136 1.05 -9.63 16.83
CA SER A 136 2.27 -9.11 17.45
C SER A 136 1.91 -7.83 18.20
N SER A 137 1.61 -7.97 19.49
CA SER A 137 1.52 -6.86 20.43
C SER A 137 2.89 -6.21 20.63
N SER A 138 3.26 -5.30 19.74
CA SER A 138 4.19 -4.21 20.03
C SER A 138 3.95 -3.06 19.07
N MET A 139 3.62 -1.88 19.62
CA MET A 139 3.91 -0.62 18.94
C MET A 139 5.43 -0.56 18.78
N ALA A 140 5.93 -1.01 17.64
CA ALA A 140 7.35 -0.99 17.36
C ALA A 140 7.70 0.38 16.74
N THR A 141 8.37 1.21 17.52
CA THR A 141 9.41 2.05 16.92
C THR A 141 10.36 1.12 16.18
N LEU A 142 10.68 1.45 14.93
CA LEU A 142 11.70 0.78 14.13
C LEU A 142 13.08 1.14 14.72
N SER A 143 13.40 0.55 15.87
CA SER A 143 14.71 0.63 16.54
C SER A 143 15.23 -0.76 16.81
#